data_AF-A0A4V1CW82-F1
#
_entry.id   AF-A0A4V1CW82-F1
#
_cell.length_a   1.000
_cell.length_b   1.000
_cell.length_c   1.000
_cell.angle_alpha   90.00
_cell.angle_beta   90.00
_cell.angle_gamma   90.00
#
_symmetry.space_group_name_H-M   'P 1'
#
loop_
_entity.id
_entity.type
_entity.pdbx_description
1 polymer ?
#
loop_
_entity_poly.entity_id
_entity_poly.type
_entity_poly.pdbx_seq_one_letter_code
_entity_poly.pdbx_strand_id
1 'polypeptide(L)'
;MAITMSKEAAAKVVKRFHKAEDELSGVRGSINGLSQQMTAGAGEFSGAIDPGADAFRVSWRAFLDQCIDSARIIAGNTNQLEVDLDRLDGDHATSG
;
A
#
# COMPACT_ATOMS: atom_id res chain seq x y z
N MET A 1 12.07 -18.81 -21.64
CA MET A 1 11.88 -19.27 -20.25
C MET A 1 11.55 -18.04 -19.42
N ALA A 2 10.29 -17.86 -19.01
CA ALA A 2 9.93 -16.74 -18.17
C ALA A 2 10.54 -16.89 -16.78
N ILE A 3 11.35 -15.92 -16.35
CA ILE A 3 11.86 -15.89 -14.97
C ILE A 3 10.71 -15.41 -14.10
N THR A 4 9.99 -16.38 -13.52
CA THR A 4 8.96 -16.14 -12.52
C THR A 4 9.48 -16.52 -11.14
N MET A 5 8.97 -15.87 -10.09
CA MET A 5 9.21 -16.35 -8.74
C MET A 5 8.62 -17.76 -8.61
N SER A 6 9.26 -18.61 -7.81
CA SER A 6 8.65 -19.91 -7.47
C SER A 6 7.27 -19.69 -6.84
N LYS A 7 6.34 -20.63 -7.05
CA LYS A 7 4.98 -20.55 -6.50
C LYS A 7 4.98 -20.28 -5.00
N GLU A 8 5.92 -20.88 -4.27
CA GLU A 8 6.08 -20.69 -2.84
C GLU A 8 6.55 -19.27 -2.49
N ALA A 9 7.52 -18.73 -3.24
CA ALA A 9 8.01 -17.37 -3.03
C ALA A 9 6.93 -16.33 -3.36
N ALA A 10 6.20 -16.52 -4.47
CA ALA A 10 5.07 -15.67 -4.84
C ALA A 10 3.97 -15.67 -3.76
N ALA A 11 3.59 -16.86 -3.25
CA ALA A 11 2.61 -16.97 -2.18
C ALA A 11 3.04 -16.24 -0.90
N LYS A 12 4.33 -16.28 -0.55
CA LYS A 12 4.89 -15.54 0.60
C LYS A 12 4.81 -14.03 0.39
N VAL A 13 5.14 -13.54 -0.81
CA VAL A 13 5.05 -12.11 -1.16
C VAL A 13 3.60 -11.63 -1.06
N VAL A 14 2.68 -12.30 -1.75
CA VAL A 14 1.25 -11.96 -1.74
C VAL A 14 0.71 -11.92 -0.31
N LYS A 15 0.97 -12.97 0.48
CA LYS A 15 0.54 -13.03 1.88
C LYS A 15 1.09 -11.86 2.71
N ARG A 16 2.35 -11.49 2.50
CA ARG A 16 2.99 -10.41 3.28
C ARG A 16 2.41 -9.05 2.93
N PHE A 17 2.10 -8.79 1.66
CA PHE A 17 1.51 -7.52 1.23
C PHE A 17 0.03 -7.41 1.56
N HIS A 18 -0.74 -8.50 1.53
CA HIS A 18 -2.10 -8.50 2.10
C HIS A 18 -2.08 -8.19 3.61
N LYS A 19 -1.18 -8.83 4.37
CA LYS A 19 -1.04 -8.51 5.80
C LYS A 19 -0.66 -7.05 6.04
N ALA A 20 0.23 -6.49 5.20
CA ALA A 20 0.59 -5.09 5.27
C ALA A 20 -0.60 -4.17 4.97
N GLU A 21 -1.40 -4.48 3.94
CA GLU A 21 -2.65 -3.76 3.65
C GLU A 21 -3.60 -3.77 4.86
N ASP A 22 -3.82 -4.93 5.48
CA ASP A 22 -4.71 -5.07 6.63
C ASP A 22 -4.22 -4.22 7.81
N GLU A 23 -2.93 -4.30 8.12
CA GLU A 23 -2.31 -3.54 9.21
C GLU A 23 -2.39 -2.02 8.96
N LEU A 24 -2.05 -1.56 7.74
CA LEU A 24 -2.11 -0.15 7.36
C LEU A 24 -3.56 0.38 7.39
N SER A 25 -4.52 -0.43 6.95
CA SER A 25 -5.94 -0.11 7.02
C SER A 25 -6.41 0.03 8.47
N GLY A 26 -5.94 -0.84 9.36
CA GLY A 26 -6.20 -0.76 10.81
C GLY A 26 -5.61 0.51 11.44
N VAL A 27 -4.37 0.87 11.09
CA VAL A 27 -3.73 2.12 11.56
C VAL A 27 -4.49 3.34 11.05
N ARG A 28 -4.87 3.36 9.76
CA ARG A 28 -5.68 4.44 9.18
C ARG A 28 -7.01 4.62 9.91
N GLY A 29 -7.69 3.51 10.22
CA GLY A 29 -8.93 3.53 11.01
C GLY A 29 -8.71 4.09 12.42
N SER A 30 -7.62 3.69 13.07
CA SER A 30 -7.27 4.13 14.42
C SER A 30 -7.01 5.65 14.48
N ILE A 31 -6.28 6.21 13.52
CA ILE A 31 -6.01 7.66 13.45
C ILE A 31 -7.32 8.46 13.34
N ASN A 32 -8.26 8.00 12.51
CA ASN A 32 -9.57 8.64 12.40
C ASN A 32 -10.37 8.54 13.70
N GLY A 33 -10.38 7.36 14.33
CA GLY A 33 -11.08 7.15 15.59
C GLY A 33 -10.52 8.01 16.73
N LEU A 34 -9.18 8.09 16.85
CA LEU A 34 -8.52 8.92 17.87
C LEU A 34 -8.78 10.42 17.65
N SER A 35 -8.78 10.89 16.40
CA SER A 35 -9.11 12.28 16.09
C SER A 35 -10.56 12.63 16.44
N GLN A 36 -11.51 11.74 16.15
CA GLN A 36 -12.91 11.93 16.55
C GLN A 36 -13.06 11.94 18.08
N GLN A 37 -12.38 11.02 18.78
CA GLN A 37 -12.39 10.98 20.25
C GLN A 37 -11.78 12.25 20.86
N MET A 38 -10.66 12.74 20.31
CA MET A 38 -10.03 13.99 20.74
C MET A 38 -10.96 15.18 20.55
N THR A 39 -11.60 15.28 19.38
CA THR A 39 -12.54 16.37 19.06
C THR A 39 -13.77 16.33 19.95
N ALA A 40 -14.36 15.14 20.13
CA ALA A 40 -15.52 14.95 21.00
C ALA A 40 -15.18 15.21 22.48
N GLY A 41 -14.02 14.75 22.94
CA GLY A 41 -13.54 14.96 24.30
C GLY A 41 -13.18 16.42 24.61
N ALA A 42 -12.72 17.17 23.60
CA ALA A 42 -12.48 18.61 23.74
C ALA A 42 -13.77 19.43 23.82
N GLY A 43 -14.89 18.93 23.29
CA GLY A 43 -16.20 19.57 23.37
C GLY A 43 -16.18 21.00 22.82
N GLU A 44 -16.57 21.97 23.65
CA GLU A 44 -16.57 23.40 23.31
C GLU A 44 -15.16 23.96 23.04
N PHE A 45 -14.11 23.31 23.53
CA PHE A 45 -12.72 23.68 23.29
C PHE A 45 -12.11 23.03 22.04
N SER A 46 -12.90 22.29 21.25
CA SER A 46 -12.43 21.66 20.01
C SER A 46 -11.81 22.66 19.03
N GLY A 47 -12.26 23.93 19.03
CA GLY A 47 -11.64 25.00 18.25
C GLY A 47 -10.24 25.41 18.70
N ALA A 48 -9.79 24.97 19.88
CA ALA A 48 -8.42 25.16 20.36
C ALA A 48 -7.48 24.01 19.98
N ILE A 49 -8.00 22.96 19.32
CA ILE A 49 -7.16 21.91 18.75
C ILE A 49 -6.31 22.53 17.65
N ASP A 50 -5.00 22.36 17.77
CA ASP A 50 -4.01 22.95 16.87
C ASP A 50 -4.30 22.57 15.40
N PRO A 51 -4.39 23.55 14.47
CA PRO A 51 -4.52 23.27 13.04
C PRO A 51 -3.46 22.31 12.48
N GLY A 52 -2.28 22.27 13.09
CA GLY A 52 -1.21 21.32 12.82
C GLY A 52 -1.58 19.87 13.13
N ALA A 53 -2.46 19.62 14.10
CA ALA A 53 -2.98 18.28 14.38
C ALA A 53 -3.88 17.77 13.24
N ASP A 54 -4.68 18.65 12.65
CA ASP A 54 -5.50 18.31 11.48
C ASP A 54 -4.64 18.12 10.22
N ALA A 55 -3.63 18.98 10.00
CA ALA A 55 -2.68 18.81 8.91
C ALA A 55 -1.87 17.50 9.04
N PHE A 56 -1.45 17.15 10.25
CA PHE A 56 -0.82 15.86 10.57
C PHE A 56 -1.76 14.70 10.23
N ARG A 57 -3.01 14.74 10.68
CA ARG A 57 -3.99 13.68 10.39
C ARG A 57 -4.21 13.49 8.88
N VAL A 58 -4.39 14.58 8.14
CA VAL A 58 -4.63 14.52 6.70
C VAL A 58 -3.41 13.98 5.95
N SER A 59 -2.21 14.42 6.30
CA SER A 59 -0.96 13.95 5.67
C SER A 59 -0.70 12.46 5.94
N TRP A 60 -0.91 12.00 7.18
CA TRP A 60 -0.79 10.58 7.51
C TRP A 60 -1.84 9.71 6.82
N ARG A 61 -3.07 10.21 6.68
CA ARG A 61 -4.10 9.51 5.89
C ARG A 61 -3.65 9.30 4.45
N ALA A 62 -3.17 10.35 3.80
CA ALA A 62 -2.70 10.27 2.41
C ALA A 62 -1.51 9.31 2.25
N PHE A 63 -0.57 9.36 3.19
CA PHE A 63 0.56 8.43 3.23
C PHE A 63 0.11 6.97 3.35
N LEU A 64 -0.80 6.67 4.29
CA LEU A 64 -1.31 5.31 4.51
C LEU A 64 -2.10 4.79 3.30
N ASP A 65 -2.93 5.65 2.67
CA ASP A 65 -3.65 5.29 1.44
C ASP A 65 -2.66 4.90 0.32
N GLN A 66 -1.60 5.68 0.11
CA GLN A 66 -0.56 5.36 -0.87
C GLN A 66 0.15 4.03 -0.56
N CYS A 67 0.42 3.74 0.70
CA CYS A 67 1.04 2.47 1.09
C CYS A 67 0.11 1.27 0.88
N ILE A 68 -1.19 1.42 1.19
CA ILE A 68 -2.21 0.39 0.95
C ILE A 68 -2.31 0.10 -0.55
N ASP A 69 -2.41 1.13 -1.38
CA ASP A 69 -2.52 0.96 -2.83
C ASP A 69 -1.26 0.29 -3.40
N SER A 70 -0.08 0.69 -2.91
CA SER A 70 1.19 0.05 -3.31
C SER A 70 1.22 -1.43 -2.90
N ALA A 71 0.76 -1.77 -1.70
CA ALA A 71 0.70 -3.15 -1.23
C ALA A 71 -0.26 -4.00 -2.09
N ARG A 72 -1.43 -3.46 -2.42
CA ARG A 72 -2.40 -4.09 -3.34
C ARG A 72 -1.82 -4.34 -4.72
N ILE A 73 -1.14 -3.34 -5.28
CA ILE A 73 -0.49 -3.44 -6.60
C ILE A 73 0.57 -4.54 -6.58
N ILE A 74 1.43 -4.58 -5.55
CA ILE A 74 2.48 -5.60 -5.47
C ILE A 74 1.88 -7.01 -5.31
N ALA A 75 0.90 -7.17 -4.42
CA ALA A 75 0.22 -8.45 -4.25
C ALA A 75 -0.50 -8.89 -5.53
N GLY A 76 -1.21 -7.97 -6.19
CA GLY A 76 -1.93 -8.22 -7.44
C GLY A 76 -1.01 -8.55 -8.60
N ASN A 77 0.14 -7.87 -8.73
CA ASN A 77 1.05 -8.02 -9.86
C ASN A 77 2.09 -9.14 -9.70
N THR A 78 2.20 -9.75 -8.51
CA THR A 78 3.16 -10.84 -8.28
C THR A 78 2.90 -11.99 -9.25
N ASN A 79 3.89 -12.29 -10.12
CA ASN A 79 3.82 -13.26 -11.22
C ASN A 79 2.74 -12.99 -12.30
N GLN A 80 2.10 -11.81 -12.35
CA GLN A 80 1.19 -11.43 -13.45
C GLN A 80 1.96 -10.85 -14.65
N LEU A 81 3.09 -10.20 -14.40
CA LEU A 81 3.96 -9.66 -15.45
C LEU A 81 4.99 -10.72 -15.82
N GLU A 82 4.59 -11.63 -16.70
CA GLU A 82 5.49 -12.63 -17.27
C GLU A 82 6.40 -11.95 -18.31
N VAL A 83 7.70 -11.85 -18.01
CA VAL A 83 8.69 -11.44 -19.02
C VAL A 83 9.12 -12.69 -19.77
N ASP A 84 8.56 -12.89 -20.97
CA ASP A 84 9.02 -13.94 -21.87
C ASP A 84 10.35 -13.54 -22.50
N LEU A 85 11.43 -14.04 -21.91
CA LEU A 85 12.79 -13.78 -22.38
C LEU A 85 13.10 -14.45 -23.73
N ASP A 86 12.43 -15.56 -24.08
CA ASP A 86 12.68 -16.20 -25.37
C ASP A 86 12.12 -15.33 -26.51
N ARG A 87 10.96 -14.71 -26.27
CA ARG A 87 10.40 -13.70 -27.18
C ARG A 87 11.29 -12.46 -27.25
N LEU A 88 11.79 -11.98 -26.11
CA LEU A 88 12.66 -10.80 -26.06
C LEU A 88 13.99 -11.03 -26.82
N ASP A 89 14.58 -12.22 -26.66
CA ASP A 89 15.80 -12.63 -27.37
C ASP A 89 15.55 -12.83 -28.87
N GLY A 90 14.38 -13.35 -29.26
CA GLY A 90 13.96 -13.47 -30.67
C GLY A 90 13.76 -12.12 -31.36
N ASP A 91 13.15 -11.15 -30.68
CA ASP A 91 12.99 -9.77 -31.17
C ASP A 91 14.36 -9.09 -31.34
N HIS A 92 15.33 -9.34 -30.46
CA HIS A 92 16.71 -8.85 -30.59
C HIS A 92 17.49 -9.54 -31.71
N ALA A 93 17.31 -10.84 -31.93
CA ALA A 93 18.00 -11.61 -32.96
C ALA A 93 17.52 -11.30 -34.39
N THR A 94 16.31 -10.76 -34.55
CA THR A 94 15.73 -10.36 -35.85
C THR A 94 15.92 -8.87 -36.18
N SER A 95 16.43 -8.09 -35.22
CA SER A 95 16.65 -6.65 -35.35
C SER A 95 18.12 -6.26 -35.61
N GLY A 96 19.02 -7.24 -35.81
CA GLY A 96 20.44 -7.05 -36.17
C GLY A 96 20.80 -7.75 -37.47
#